data_AF-A0A6H2Y828-F1
#
_entry.id   AF-A0A6H2Y828-F1
#
_cell.length_a   1.000
_cell.length_b   1.000
_cell.length_c   1.000
_cell.angle_alpha   90.00
_cell.angle_beta   90.00
_cell.angle_gamma   90.00
#
_symmetry.space_group_name_H-M   'P 1'
#
loop_
_entity.id
_entity.type
_entity.pdbx_description
1 polymer ?
#
loop_
_entity_poly.entity_id
_entity_poly.type
_entity_poly.pdbx_seq_one_letter_code
_entity_poly.pdbx_strand_id
1 'polypeptide(L)'
;NNWLLLNALFRAATRAMLRWARKQGVEIGIFCALHTYGRQLNQHPHIHLSVTRGGLDVKHGVWRSLFFKKHAVEEIWRGAVIRLLRHSYELINPGSLPGLGHIRDKKQWNRYLQAQYGRRWKVHFAKKTRGAWRSVKYLGRYLKRPPVSASKLRHYSGGAVVHCYYDHRTQRYQQQTLTQEEMIGRYISHVPAKHFKMVRYYGFLSNRKRGTLLPKVYEALEMEARKKPERPGFAVLMKGYLRTDPYKCVLCGNRLRFTGAQAGKHATELLAERLHGIARKRWLLSQVAG
;
A
#
# COMPACT_ATOMS: atom_id res chain seq x y z
N ASN A 1 1.43 9.84 -14.45
CA ASN A 1 1.47 9.44 -13.02
C ASN A 1 0.05 9.35 -12.49
N ASN A 2 -0.46 8.18 -12.12
CA ASN A 2 -1.90 7.92 -11.90
C ASN A 2 -2.40 8.13 -10.44
N TRP A 3 -1.61 8.78 -9.58
CA TRP A 3 -1.90 8.92 -8.15
C TRP A 3 -3.24 9.61 -7.85
N LEU A 4 -3.72 10.54 -8.69
CA LEU A 4 -5.04 11.15 -8.53
C LEU A 4 -6.18 10.13 -8.66
N LEU A 5 -6.06 9.20 -9.61
CA LEU A 5 -7.03 8.11 -9.80
C LEU A 5 -6.96 7.13 -8.64
N LEU A 6 -5.74 6.79 -8.20
CA LEU A 6 -5.52 5.93 -7.04
C LEU A 6 -6.07 6.54 -5.74
N ASN A 7 -6.02 7.87 -5.62
CA ASN A 7 -6.63 8.61 -4.51
C ASN A 7 -8.16 8.43 -4.49
N ALA A 8 -8.80 8.55 -5.67
CA ALA A 8 -10.24 8.38 -5.81
C ALA A 8 -10.68 6.91 -5.64
N LEU A 9 -9.81 5.96 -5.97
CA LEU A 9 -10.06 4.52 -5.86
C LEU A 9 -10.42 4.08 -4.43
N PHE A 10 -9.82 4.70 -3.41
CA PHE A 10 -10.20 4.44 -2.02
C PHE A 10 -11.67 4.74 -1.73
N ARG A 11 -12.19 5.86 -2.27
CA ARG A 11 -13.61 6.22 -2.10
C ARG A 11 -14.50 5.19 -2.78
N ALA A 12 -14.12 4.73 -3.97
CA ALA A 12 -14.84 3.66 -4.66
C ALA A 12 -14.87 2.37 -3.84
N ALA A 13 -13.74 1.97 -3.23
CA ALA A 13 -13.62 0.71 -2.49
C ALA A 13 -14.50 0.69 -1.24
N THR A 14 -14.56 1.80 -0.52
CA THR A 14 -15.38 1.89 0.71
C THR A 14 -16.87 2.13 0.46
N ARG A 15 -17.25 2.48 -0.78
CA ARG A 15 -18.59 2.99 -1.09
C ARG A 15 -19.69 1.98 -0.76
N ALA A 16 -19.48 0.70 -1.05
CA ALA A 16 -20.47 -0.33 -0.78
C ALA A 16 -20.75 -0.47 0.72
N MET A 17 -19.69 -0.57 1.51
CA MET A 17 -19.77 -0.80 2.94
C MET A 17 -20.37 0.41 3.66
N LEU A 18 -19.91 1.62 3.34
CA LEU A 18 -20.41 2.84 3.96
C LEU A 18 -21.87 3.12 3.61
N ARG A 19 -22.31 2.87 2.37
CA ARG A 19 -23.71 3.05 1.99
C ARG A 19 -24.61 2.05 2.71
N TRP A 20 -24.19 0.78 2.77
CA TRP A 20 -24.95 -0.25 3.45
C TRP A 20 -25.08 0.04 4.95
N ALA A 21 -23.96 0.36 5.62
CA ALA A 21 -23.95 0.71 7.03
C ALA A 21 -24.81 1.94 7.35
N ARG A 22 -24.77 2.97 6.50
CA ARG A 22 -25.64 4.16 6.66
C ARG A 22 -27.11 3.83 6.54
N LYS A 23 -27.52 2.99 5.58
CA LYS A 23 -28.92 2.53 5.44
C LYS A 23 -29.39 1.81 6.70
N GLN A 24 -28.47 1.16 7.39
CA GLN A 24 -28.71 0.47 8.65
C GLN A 24 -28.67 1.43 9.85
N GLY A 25 -28.17 2.66 9.74
CA GLY A 25 -27.98 3.55 10.89
C GLY A 25 -26.84 3.11 11.81
N VAL A 26 -25.82 2.45 11.24
CA VAL A 26 -24.66 1.93 11.97
C VAL A 26 -23.39 2.63 11.48
N GLU A 27 -22.57 3.11 12.39
CA GLU A 27 -21.22 3.61 12.09
C GLU A 27 -20.22 2.44 12.18
N ILE A 28 -19.73 1.98 11.02
CA ILE A 28 -18.74 0.91 10.91
C ILE A 28 -17.29 1.44 10.95
N GLY A 29 -16.32 0.56 11.17
CA GLY A 29 -14.89 0.88 11.11
C GLY A 29 -14.28 0.27 9.86
N ILE A 30 -13.58 1.09 9.06
CA ILE A 30 -12.89 0.60 7.86
C ILE A 30 -11.43 1.03 7.87
N PHE A 31 -10.59 0.12 7.40
CA PHE A 31 -9.20 0.33 7.11
C PHE A 31 -8.92 -0.08 5.65
N CYS A 32 -8.20 0.75 4.90
CA CYS A 32 -7.83 0.49 3.51
C CYS A 32 -6.32 0.67 3.31
N ALA A 33 -5.72 -0.24 2.53
CA ALA A 33 -4.35 -0.16 2.08
C ALA A 33 -4.30 -0.31 0.56
N LEU A 34 -3.64 0.62 -0.12
CA LEU A 34 -3.38 0.54 -1.57
C LEU A 34 -2.05 -0.16 -1.81
N HIS A 35 -2.04 -1.09 -2.76
CA HIS A 35 -0.83 -1.52 -3.45
C HIS A 35 -0.93 -1.18 -4.92
N THR A 36 0.21 -0.90 -5.54
CA THR A 36 0.33 -0.51 -6.95
C THR A 36 1.04 -1.56 -7.79
N TYR A 37 1.54 -2.63 -7.18
CA TYR A 37 2.42 -3.60 -7.81
C TYR A 37 1.89 -5.03 -7.69
N GLY A 38 2.15 -5.81 -8.74
CA GLY A 38 2.00 -7.25 -8.75
C GLY A 38 3.27 -7.94 -8.27
N ARG A 39 3.26 -9.29 -8.30
CA ARG A 39 4.45 -10.06 -7.93
C ARG A 39 5.62 -9.85 -8.90
N GLN A 40 5.35 -9.53 -10.17
CA GLN A 40 6.32 -9.22 -11.23
C GLN A 40 6.75 -7.74 -11.27
N LEU A 41 6.36 -6.93 -10.27
CA LEU A 41 6.52 -5.47 -10.29
C LEU A 41 5.86 -4.75 -11.47
N ASN A 42 4.89 -5.38 -12.12
CA ASN A 42 4.02 -4.68 -13.05
C ASN A 42 2.98 -3.85 -12.29
N GLN A 43 2.43 -2.83 -12.97
CA GLN A 43 1.32 -2.05 -12.45
C GLN A 43 0.10 -2.95 -12.19
N HIS A 44 -0.25 -3.11 -10.92
CA HIS A 44 -1.36 -3.94 -10.48
C HIS A 44 -2.06 -3.27 -9.29
N PRO A 45 -2.71 -2.11 -9.50
CA PRO A 45 -3.33 -1.37 -8.41
C PRO A 45 -4.50 -2.15 -7.80
N HIS A 46 -4.45 -2.39 -6.50
CA HIS A 46 -5.51 -3.05 -5.75
C HIS A 46 -5.60 -2.52 -4.33
N ILE A 47 -6.81 -2.59 -3.75
CA ILE A 47 -7.07 -2.14 -2.39
C ILE A 47 -7.37 -3.34 -1.51
N HIS A 48 -6.61 -3.48 -0.43
CA HIS A 48 -6.97 -4.31 0.70
C HIS A 48 -7.85 -3.50 1.64
N LEU A 49 -9.12 -3.90 1.75
CA LEU A 49 -10.09 -3.28 2.64
C LEU A 49 -10.46 -4.24 3.76
N SER A 50 -10.26 -3.80 5.00
CA SER A 50 -10.74 -4.46 6.21
C SER A 50 -11.89 -3.64 6.79
N VAL A 51 -13.00 -4.28 7.09
CA VAL A 51 -14.20 -3.65 7.64
C VAL A 51 -14.71 -4.46 8.82
N THR A 52 -15.21 -3.77 9.85
CA THR A 52 -15.85 -4.43 10.99
C THR A 52 -17.16 -5.09 10.59
N ARG A 53 -17.47 -6.26 11.17
CA ARG A 53 -18.74 -6.98 10.94
C ARG A 53 -19.88 -6.44 11.82
N GLY A 54 -19.90 -5.12 11.98
CA GLY A 54 -20.75 -4.39 12.90
C GLY A 54 -20.19 -3.01 13.18
N GLY A 55 -20.89 -2.24 13.99
CA GLY A 55 -20.52 -0.89 14.35
C GLY A 55 -21.43 -0.33 15.44
N LEU A 56 -21.22 0.93 15.79
CA LEU A 56 -22.08 1.62 16.75
C LEU A 56 -23.40 1.98 16.11
N ASP A 57 -24.50 1.62 16.75
CA ASP A 57 -25.81 2.16 16.44
C ASP A 57 -25.82 3.66 16.73
N VAL A 58 -26.18 4.47 15.73
CA VAL A 58 -26.08 5.93 15.83
C VAL A 58 -27.06 6.51 16.86
N LYS A 59 -28.17 5.82 17.14
CA LYS A 59 -29.19 6.29 18.09
C LYS A 59 -28.88 5.84 19.51
N HIS A 60 -28.52 4.58 19.68
CA HIS A 60 -28.46 3.96 21.01
C HIS A 60 -27.03 3.78 21.53
N GLY A 61 -26.01 3.98 20.71
CA GLY A 61 -24.60 3.82 21.13
C GLY A 61 -24.18 2.37 21.39
N VAL A 62 -25.06 1.39 21.16
CA VAL A 62 -24.76 -0.05 21.33
C VAL A 62 -24.14 -0.65 20.08
N TRP A 63 -23.39 -1.75 20.24
CA TRP A 63 -22.80 -2.45 19.11
C TRP A 63 -23.85 -3.26 18.36
N ARG A 64 -23.92 -3.06 17.04
CA ARG A 64 -24.84 -3.81 16.17
C ARG A 64 -24.09 -4.57 15.10
N SER A 65 -24.35 -5.86 15.00
CA SER A 65 -23.77 -6.73 13.98
C SER A 65 -24.26 -6.37 12.58
N LEU A 66 -23.37 -6.48 11.59
CA LEU A 66 -23.67 -6.13 10.21
C LEU A 66 -22.88 -7.01 9.23
N PHE A 67 -23.56 -7.43 8.16
CA PHE A 67 -23.01 -8.35 7.17
C PHE A 67 -23.03 -7.71 5.78
N PHE A 68 -22.01 -8.01 4.97
CA PHE A 68 -21.89 -7.52 3.60
C PHE A 68 -22.05 -8.68 2.63
N LYS A 69 -22.96 -8.54 1.67
CA LYS A 69 -23.13 -9.51 0.60
C LYS A 69 -22.07 -9.28 -0.48
N LYS A 70 -21.29 -10.31 -0.79
CA LYS A 70 -20.18 -10.25 -1.76
C LYS A 70 -20.62 -9.69 -3.12
N HIS A 71 -21.73 -10.21 -3.66
CA HIS A 71 -22.26 -9.79 -4.97
C HIS A 71 -22.65 -8.30 -4.98
N ALA A 72 -23.39 -7.83 -3.97
CA ALA A 72 -23.76 -6.42 -3.85
C ALA A 72 -22.54 -5.50 -3.73
N VAL A 73 -21.50 -5.95 -3.01
CA VAL A 73 -20.23 -5.19 -2.91
C VAL A 73 -19.51 -5.16 -4.26
N GLU A 74 -19.43 -6.28 -4.97
CA GLU A 74 -18.84 -6.36 -6.31
C GLU A 74 -19.53 -5.41 -7.28
N GLU A 75 -20.86 -5.44 -7.35
CA GLU A 75 -21.64 -4.62 -8.27
C GLU A 75 -21.43 -3.12 -8.03
N ILE A 76 -21.49 -2.71 -6.75
CA ILE A 76 -21.21 -1.33 -6.36
C ILE A 76 -19.77 -0.93 -6.70
N TRP A 77 -18.80 -1.80 -6.40
CA TRP A 77 -17.39 -1.56 -6.67
C TRP A 77 -17.15 -1.39 -8.17
N ARG A 78 -17.65 -2.32 -8.99
CA ARG A 78 -17.57 -2.30 -10.44
C ARG A 78 -18.17 -1.01 -11.00
N GLY A 79 -19.39 -0.65 -10.60
CA GLY A 79 -20.03 0.59 -11.03
C GLY A 79 -19.26 1.84 -10.60
N ALA A 80 -18.69 1.86 -9.39
CA ALA A 80 -17.90 2.99 -8.90
C ALA A 80 -16.58 3.16 -9.66
N VAL A 81 -15.88 2.07 -9.97
CA VAL A 81 -14.63 2.09 -10.76
C VAL A 81 -14.91 2.51 -12.20
N ILE A 82 -15.92 1.93 -12.85
CA ILE A 82 -16.28 2.30 -14.22
C ILE A 82 -16.67 3.78 -14.31
N ARG A 83 -17.44 4.29 -13.34
CA ARG A 83 -17.78 5.71 -13.28
C ARG A 83 -16.56 6.61 -13.10
N LEU A 84 -15.63 6.22 -12.23
CA LEU A 84 -14.37 6.94 -12.04
C LEU A 84 -13.60 7.02 -13.37
N LEU A 85 -13.44 5.90 -14.06
CA LEU A 85 -12.74 5.84 -15.34
C LEU A 85 -13.44 6.66 -16.44
N ARG A 86 -14.78 6.66 -16.49
CA ARG A 86 -15.56 7.49 -17.44
C ARG A 86 -15.33 8.99 -17.21
N HIS A 87 -15.35 9.43 -15.95
CA HIS A 87 -15.17 10.85 -15.61
C HIS A 87 -13.72 11.31 -15.71
N SER A 88 -12.77 10.40 -15.84
CA SER A 88 -11.35 10.73 -15.93
C SER A 88 -10.77 10.54 -17.33
N TYR A 89 -11.60 10.55 -18.37
CA TYR A 89 -11.16 10.38 -19.77
C TYR A 89 -10.01 11.34 -20.14
N GLU A 90 -10.17 12.65 -19.92
CA GLU A 90 -9.15 13.65 -20.25
C GLU A 90 -7.83 13.41 -19.50
N LEU A 91 -7.92 13.08 -18.21
CA LEU A 91 -6.76 12.80 -17.37
C LEU A 91 -6.03 11.51 -17.78
N ILE A 92 -6.79 10.50 -18.22
CA ILE A 92 -6.26 9.19 -18.62
C ILE A 92 -5.65 9.26 -20.02
N ASN A 93 -6.28 10.03 -20.91
CA ASN A 93 -5.98 10.08 -22.34
C ASN A 93 -5.76 8.66 -22.91
N PRO A 94 -6.81 7.82 -22.99
CA PRO A 94 -6.65 6.39 -23.25
C PRO A 94 -5.95 6.06 -24.57
N GLY A 95 -6.07 6.92 -25.59
CA GLY A 95 -5.34 6.77 -26.85
C GLY A 95 -3.82 6.84 -26.71
N SER A 96 -3.31 7.45 -25.64
CA SER A 96 -1.86 7.50 -25.33
C SER A 96 -1.35 6.25 -24.60
N LEU A 97 -2.25 5.36 -24.15
CA LEU A 97 -1.86 4.18 -23.40
C LEU A 97 -1.44 3.02 -24.33
N PRO A 98 -0.41 2.25 -23.96
CA PRO A 98 0.02 1.08 -24.74
C PRO A 98 -1.13 0.11 -25.00
N GLY A 99 -1.34 -0.26 -26.27
CA GLY A 99 -2.40 -1.17 -26.70
C GLY A 99 -3.81 -0.54 -26.80
N LEU A 100 -3.98 0.74 -26.48
CA LEU A 100 -5.27 1.44 -26.52
C LEU A 100 -5.33 2.61 -27.52
N GLY A 101 -4.37 2.71 -28.45
CA GLY A 101 -4.34 3.76 -29.49
C GLY A 101 -5.55 3.82 -30.42
N HIS A 102 -6.36 2.75 -30.46
CA HIS A 102 -7.63 2.75 -31.18
C HIS A 102 -8.71 3.58 -30.46
N ILE A 103 -8.58 3.87 -29.17
CA ILE A 103 -9.56 4.66 -28.41
C ILE A 103 -9.25 6.16 -28.60
N ARG A 104 -9.86 6.76 -29.61
CA ARG A 104 -9.58 8.16 -30.02
C ARG A 104 -10.54 9.20 -29.43
N ASP A 105 -11.67 8.77 -28.89
CA ASP A 105 -12.69 9.67 -28.36
C ASP A 105 -13.40 9.08 -27.13
N LYS A 106 -14.18 9.94 -26.45
CA LYS A 106 -14.95 9.58 -25.25
C LYS A 106 -16.04 8.54 -25.53
N LYS A 107 -16.61 8.50 -26.74
CA LYS A 107 -17.63 7.52 -27.14
C LYS A 107 -17.02 6.11 -27.21
N GLN A 108 -15.85 5.99 -27.83
CA GLN A 108 -15.05 4.76 -27.89
C GLN A 108 -14.63 4.29 -26.50
N TRP A 109 -14.18 5.22 -25.65
CA TRP A 109 -13.84 4.92 -24.26
C TRP A 109 -15.05 4.39 -23.48
N ASN A 110 -16.22 5.01 -23.63
CA ASN A 110 -17.44 4.57 -22.97
C ASN A 110 -17.88 3.17 -23.44
N ARG A 111 -17.74 2.86 -24.75
CA ARG A 111 -17.99 1.51 -25.29
C ARG A 111 -17.03 0.49 -24.68
N TYR A 112 -15.73 0.80 -24.66
CA TYR A 112 -14.72 -0.05 -24.03
C TYR A 112 -15.06 -0.34 -22.56
N LEU A 113 -15.36 0.70 -21.78
CA LEU A 113 -15.72 0.56 -20.37
C LEU A 113 -17.05 -0.19 -20.15
N GLN A 114 -18.01 -0.06 -21.07
CA GLN A 114 -19.24 -0.83 -21.02
C GLN A 114 -18.97 -2.33 -21.20
N ALA A 115 -18.09 -2.69 -22.15
CA ALA A 115 -17.65 -4.08 -22.31
C ALA A 115 -16.92 -4.58 -21.05
N GLN A 116 -16.08 -3.75 -20.41
CA GLN A 116 -15.44 -4.12 -19.14
C GLN A 116 -16.42 -4.25 -17.97
N TYR A 117 -17.50 -3.46 -17.96
CA TYR A 117 -18.57 -3.57 -16.97
C TYR A 117 -19.35 -4.88 -17.10
N GLY A 118 -19.58 -5.36 -18.33
CA GLY A 118 -20.30 -6.62 -18.59
C GLY A 118 -19.53 -7.88 -18.18
N ARG A 119 -18.21 -7.77 -17.93
CA ARG A 119 -17.39 -8.89 -17.46
C ARG A 119 -17.68 -9.22 -15.99
N ARG A 120 -17.38 -10.46 -15.59
CA ARG A 120 -17.40 -10.88 -14.18
C ARG A 120 -16.21 -10.27 -13.42
N TRP A 121 -16.46 -9.59 -12.30
CA TRP A 121 -15.39 -9.00 -11.50
C TRP A 121 -15.10 -9.84 -10.26
N LYS A 122 -13.85 -10.23 -10.06
CA LYS A 122 -13.46 -11.00 -8.88
C LYS A 122 -13.15 -10.08 -7.71
N VAL A 123 -14.08 -9.99 -6.76
CA VAL A 123 -13.79 -9.43 -5.42
C VAL A 123 -13.52 -10.57 -4.45
N HIS A 124 -12.36 -10.56 -3.79
CA HIS A 124 -11.99 -11.58 -2.82
C HIS A 124 -12.44 -11.19 -1.41
N PHE A 125 -13.35 -11.98 -0.82
CA PHE A 125 -13.71 -11.88 0.59
C PHE A 125 -12.92 -12.94 1.35
N ALA A 126 -12.01 -12.50 2.22
CA ALA A 126 -11.21 -13.42 3.02
C ALA A 126 -12.11 -14.21 3.98
N LYS A 127 -11.79 -15.50 4.17
CA LYS A 127 -12.41 -16.32 5.22
C LYS A 127 -12.08 -15.71 6.59
N LYS A 128 -12.98 -15.89 7.57
CA LYS A 128 -12.73 -15.52 8.97
C LYS A 128 -11.44 -16.20 9.42
N THR A 129 -10.45 -15.41 9.84
CA THR A 129 -9.25 -15.94 10.48
C THR A 129 -9.57 -16.32 11.92
N ARG A 130 -9.01 -17.45 12.40
CA ARG A 130 -9.22 -17.95 13.78
C ARG A 130 -8.58 -17.07 14.87
N GLY A 131 -7.90 -15.97 14.53
CA GLY A 131 -7.28 -15.10 15.54
C GLY A 131 -6.89 -13.72 15.01
N ALA A 132 -7.14 -12.69 15.81
CA ALA A 132 -6.88 -11.29 15.47
C ALA A 132 -5.40 -11.05 15.11
N TRP A 133 -4.47 -11.73 15.80
CA TRP A 133 -3.03 -11.61 15.56
C TRP A 133 -2.62 -12.06 14.16
N ARG A 134 -3.26 -13.10 13.59
CA ARG A 134 -2.98 -13.53 12.21
C ARG A 134 -3.43 -12.48 11.20
N SER A 135 -4.58 -11.85 11.41
CA SER A 135 -5.05 -10.72 10.59
C SER A 135 -4.11 -9.53 10.69
N VAL A 136 -3.69 -9.16 11.90
CA VAL A 136 -2.74 -8.06 12.14
C VAL A 136 -1.39 -8.35 11.49
N LYS A 137 -0.84 -9.56 11.64
CA LYS A 137 0.43 -9.96 11.01
C LYS A 137 0.34 -9.98 9.49
N TYR A 138 -0.78 -10.45 8.95
CA TYR A 138 -1.08 -10.38 7.51
C TYR A 138 -1.08 -8.91 7.07
N LEU A 139 -1.95 -8.07 7.63
CA LEU A 139 -2.09 -6.66 7.28
C LEU A 139 -0.78 -5.87 7.46
N GLY A 140 -0.05 -6.10 8.56
CA GLY A 140 1.23 -5.45 8.87
C GLY A 140 2.30 -5.71 7.81
N ARG A 141 2.37 -6.93 7.26
CA ARG A 141 3.28 -7.25 6.14
C ARG A 141 2.94 -6.47 4.88
N TYR A 142 1.66 -6.22 4.62
CA TYR A 142 1.21 -5.48 3.44
C TYR A 142 1.39 -3.97 3.58
N LEU A 143 1.41 -3.45 4.80
CA LEU A 143 1.51 -2.01 5.04
C LEU A 143 2.93 -1.44 4.92
N LYS A 144 3.92 -2.28 5.14
CA LYS A 144 5.31 -1.84 5.36
C LYS A 144 6.32 -2.49 4.43
N ARG A 145 5.92 -3.45 3.60
CA ARG A 145 6.86 -4.10 2.68
C ARG A 145 7.14 -3.23 1.45
N PRO A 146 8.41 -3.11 1.05
CA PRO A 146 8.75 -2.54 -0.25
C PRO A 146 8.18 -3.39 -1.39
N PRO A 147 8.04 -2.82 -2.61
CA PRO A 147 7.56 -3.53 -3.79
C PRO A 147 8.24 -4.88 -4.06
N VAL A 148 9.54 -4.99 -3.72
CA VAL A 148 10.31 -6.24 -3.78
C VAL A 148 10.98 -6.49 -2.45
N SER A 149 10.87 -7.71 -1.94
CA SER A 149 11.70 -8.18 -0.84
C SER A 149 13.07 -8.63 -1.37
N ALA A 150 14.15 -8.28 -0.66
CA ALA A 150 15.51 -8.68 -1.02
C ALA A 150 15.65 -10.18 -1.36
N SER A 151 14.94 -11.05 -0.62
CA SER A 151 14.91 -12.51 -0.85
C SER A 151 14.42 -12.95 -2.24
N LYS A 152 13.79 -12.06 -3.01
CA LYS A 152 13.33 -12.34 -4.38
C LYS A 152 14.35 -11.94 -5.44
N LEU A 153 15.34 -11.11 -5.09
CA LEU A 153 16.47 -10.77 -5.94
C LEU A 153 17.48 -11.91 -5.81
N ARG A 154 17.59 -12.76 -6.84
CA ARG A 154 18.44 -13.96 -6.80
C ARG A 154 19.84 -13.70 -7.31
N HIS A 155 19.94 -12.91 -8.38
CA HIS A 155 21.20 -12.65 -9.04
C HIS A 155 21.22 -11.25 -9.64
N TYR A 156 22.40 -10.65 -9.66
CA TYR A 156 22.70 -9.40 -10.35
C TYR A 156 24.04 -9.57 -11.07
N SER A 157 24.01 -9.52 -12.40
CA SER A 157 25.20 -9.67 -13.25
C SER A 157 25.57 -8.34 -13.92
N GLY A 158 25.68 -7.26 -13.14
CA GLY A 158 26.15 -5.96 -13.63
C GLY A 158 25.30 -5.29 -14.73
N GLY A 159 24.06 -5.74 -14.93
CA GLY A 159 23.16 -5.21 -15.98
C GLY A 159 21.82 -5.93 -16.07
N ALA A 160 21.75 -7.19 -15.65
CA ALA A 160 20.51 -7.95 -15.52
C ALA A 160 20.20 -8.28 -14.05
N VAL A 161 18.93 -8.17 -13.68
CA VAL A 161 18.40 -8.54 -12.37
C VAL A 161 17.50 -9.76 -12.55
N VAL A 162 17.84 -10.86 -11.87
CA VAL A 162 17.00 -12.07 -11.85
C VAL A 162 16.11 -12.06 -10.62
N HIS A 163 14.80 -12.08 -10.86
CA HIS A 163 13.76 -12.00 -9.86
C HIS A 163 12.89 -13.27 -9.85
N CYS A 164 12.78 -13.92 -8.68
CA CYS A 164 11.88 -15.07 -8.50
C CYS A 164 10.52 -14.65 -7.92
N TYR A 165 9.44 -15.14 -8.52
CA TYR A 165 8.09 -14.98 -7.98
C TYR A 165 7.25 -16.24 -8.12
N TYR A 166 6.30 -16.42 -7.20
CA TYR A 166 5.31 -17.48 -7.29
C TYR A 166 4.12 -17.03 -8.13
N ASP A 167 3.87 -17.73 -9.24
CA ASP A 167 2.76 -17.50 -10.14
C ASP A 167 1.55 -18.33 -9.69
N HIS A 168 0.43 -17.65 -9.42
CA HIS A 168 -0.82 -18.29 -9.02
C HIS A 168 -1.59 -18.92 -10.17
N ARG A 169 -1.26 -18.57 -11.42
CA ARG A 169 -1.91 -19.19 -12.58
C ARG A 169 -1.32 -20.58 -12.84
N THR A 170 0.00 -20.71 -12.72
CA THR A 170 0.72 -21.99 -12.91
C THR A 170 1.01 -22.73 -11.60
N GLN A 171 0.75 -22.11 -10.44
CA GLN A 171 1.04 -22.65 -9.10
C GLN A 171 2.52 -23.03 -8.89
N ARG A 172 3.46 -22.32 -9.53
CA ARG A 172 4.89 -22.60 -9.48
C ARG A 172 5.72 -21.32 -9.26
N TYR A 173 6.93 -21.49 -8.74
CA TYR A 173 7.91 -20.42 -8.76
C TYR A 173 8.48 -20.27 -10.17
N GLN A 174 8.49 -19.03 -10.66
CA GLN A 174 9.04 -18.64 -11.94
C GLN A 174 10.15 -17.62 -11.73
N GLN A 175 11.06 -17.56 -12.69
CA GLN A 175 12.10 -16.54 -12.77
C GLN A 175 11.74 -15.52 -13.85
N GLN A 176 12.11 -14.27 -13.61
CA GLN A 176 12.03 -13.20 -14.58
C GLN A 176 13.36 -12.46 -14.57
N THR A 177 13.93 -12.30 -15.75
CA THR A 177 15.13 -11.47 -15.97
C THR A 177 14.65 -10.11 -16.45
N LEU A 178 15.14 -9.05 -15.82
CA LEU A 178 14.90 -7.66 -16.21
C LEU A 178 16.24 -6.95 -16.40
N THR A 179 16.29 -5.98 -17.29
CA THR A 179 17.39 -5.02 -17.30
C THR A 179 17.39 -4.18 -16.01
N GLN A 180 18.53 -3.61 -15.68
CA GLN A 180 18.66 -2.70 -14.53
C GLN A 180 17.71 -1.51 -14.65
N GLU A 181 17.61 -0.92 -15.84
CA GLU A 181 16.77 0.24 -16.15
C GLU A 181 15.29 -0.10 -15.99
N GLU A 182 14.84 -1.25 -16.51
CA GLU A 182 13.46 -1.70 -16.35
C GLU A 182 13.12 -1.95 -14.88
N MET A 183 14.02 -2.58 -14.13
CA MET A 183 13.82 -2.84 -12.70
C MET A 183 13.67 -1.53 -11.91
N ILE A 184 14.57 -0.57 -12.15
CA ILE A 184 14.52 0.75 -11.52
C ILE A 184 13.24 1.50 -11.93
N GLY A 185 12.91 1.51 -13.22
CA GLY A 185 11.71 2.16 -13.74
C GLY A 185 10.43 1.59 -13.13
N ARG A 186 10.31 0.26 -13.04
CA ARG A 186 9.19 -0.41 -12.36
C ARG A 186 9.15 -0.03 -10.88
N TYR A 187 10.28 -0.06 -10.18
CA TYR A 187 10.34 0.28 -8.76
C TYR A 187 9.91 1.74 -8.49
N ILE A 188 10.44 2.70 -9.25
CA ILE A 188 10.10 4.13 -9.14
C ILE A 188 8.61 4.35 -9.42
N SER A 189 8.02 3.61 -10.35
CA SER A 189 6.57 3.71 -10.66
C SER A 189 5.65 3.39 -9.48
N HIS A 190 6.18 2.75 -8.43
CA HIS A 190 5.44 2.42 -7.20
C HIS A 190 5.73 3.37 -6.04
N VAL A 191 6.65 4.31 -6.19
CA VAL A 191 6.95 5.33 -5.18
C VAL A 191 5.78 6.32 -5.14
N PRO A 192 5.07 6.43 -4.00
CA PRO A 192 3.92 7.33 -3.89
C PRO A 192 4.33 8.79 -4.09
N ALA A 193 3.45 9.55 -4.75
CA ALA A 193 3.59 11.00 -4.80
C ALA A 193 3.71 11.60 -3.39
N LYS A 194 4.38 12.76 -3.28
CA LYS A 194 4.55 13.46 -2.02
C LYS A 194 3.19 13.61 -1.32
N HIS A 195 3.16 13.32 -0.02
CA HIS A 195 1.96 13.35 0.83
C HIS A 195 0.86 12.32 0.52
N PHE A 196 1.02 11.47 -0.51
CA PHE A 196 0.02 10.44 -0.80
C PHE A 196 -0.05 9.40 0.33
N LYS A 197 -1.23 9.25 0.92
CA LYS A 197 -1.47 8.27 1.99
C LYS A 197 -1.86 6.93 1.38
N MET A 198 -0.94 5.98 1.44
CA MET A 198 -1.14 4.57 1.05
C MET A 198 -2.13 3.82 1.95
N VAL A 199 -2.39 4.37 3.15
CA VAL A 199 -3.24 3.77 4.18
C VAL A 199 -4.27 4.80 4.62
N ARG A 200 -5.53 4.37 4.69
CA ARG A 200 -6.65 5.24 5.05
C ARG A 200 -7.62 4.55 5.98
N TYR A 201 -8.25 5.36 6.82
CA TYR A 201 -9.26 4.92 7.78
C TYR A 201 -10.57 5.64 7.51
N TYR A 202 -11.68 4.91 7.60
CA TYR A 202 -13.03 5.45 7.41
C TYR A 202 -13.96 5.02 8.55
N GLY A 203 -15.11 5.70 8.61
CA GLY A 203 -16.10 5.49 9.65
C GLY A 203 -15.57 5.88 11.03
N PHE A 204 -15.85 5.09 12.06
CA PHE A 204 -15.36 5.39 13.42
C PHE A 204 -13.84 5.30 13.54
N LEU A 205 -13.13 4.64 12.62
CA LEU A 205 -11.66 4.60 12.61
C LEU A 205 -11.02 5.84 11.97
N SER A 206 -11.81 6.69 11.30
CA SER A 206 -11.29 7.90 10.67
C SER A 206 -10.66 8.85 11.69
N ASN A 207 -9.59 9.57 11.31
CA ASN A 207 -8.87 10.44 12.24
C ASN A 207 -9.77 11.47 12.94
N ARG A 208 -10.80 11.98 12.25
CA ARG A 208 -11.76 12.94 12.80
C ARG A 208 -12.67 12.34 13.87
N LYS A 209 -13.09 11.09 13.71
CA LYS A 209 -14.09 10.44 14.59
C LYS A 209 -13.47 9.51 15.63
N ARG A 210 -12.24 9.03 15.41
CA ARG A 210 -11.63 7.97 16.23
C ARG A 210 -11.49 8.36 17.69
N GLY A 211 -11.15 9.62 17.98
CA GLY A 211 -11.00 10.08 19.36
C GLY A 211 -12.30 9.97 20.17
N THR A 212 -13.44 10.24 19.55
CA THR A 212 -14.75 10.26 20.22
C THR A 212 -15.49 8.94 20.13
N LEU A 213 -15.39 8.23 19.01
CA LEU A 213 -16.18 7.01 18.77
C LEU A 213 -15.45 5.72 19.17
N LEU A 214 -14.11 5.68 19.16
CA LEU A 214 -13.40 4.45 19.52
C LEU A 214 -13.59 4.06 21.00
N PRO A 215 -13.60 4.99 21.98
CA PRO A 215 -13.92 4.65 23.37
C PRO A 215 -15.32 4.03 23.50
N LYS A 216 -16.32 4.61 22.82
CA LYS A 216 -17.70 4.07 22.78
C LYS A 216 -17.77 2.67 22.17
N VAL A 217 -16.95 2.40 21.14
CA VAL A 217 -16.83 1.05 20.57
C VAL A 217 -16.27 0.06 21.60
N TYR A 218 -15.29 0.48 22.40
CA TYR A 218 -14.73 -0.38 23.45
C TYR A 218 -15.75 -0.66 24.55
N GLU A 219 -16.44 0.36 25.03
CA GLU A 219 -17.53 0.23 26.00
C GLU A 219 -18.64 -0.71 25.48
N ALA A 220 -19.16 -0.46 24.27
CA ALA A 220 -20.22 -1.26 23.67
C ALA A 220 -19.82 -2.71 23.33
N LEU A 221 -18.53 -3.03 23.35
CA LEU A 221 -17.99 -4.38 23.15
C LEU A 221 -17.43 -4.97 24.45
N GLU A 222 -17.55 -4.29 25.58
CA GLU A 222 -16.96 -4.67 26.88
C GLU A 222 -15.46 -4.98 26.75
N MET A 223 -14.77 -4.19 25.93
CA MET A 223 -13.34 -4.33 25.68
C MET A 223 -12.54 -3.37 26.53
N GLU A 224 -11.51 -3.88 27.20
CA GLU A 224 -10.51 -2.99 27.79
C GLU A 224 -9.77 -2.21 26.71
N ALA A 225 -9.64 -0.90 26.93
CA ALA A 225 -8.84 -0.04 26.09
C ALA A 225 -7.37 -0.50 26.15
N ARG A 226 -6.83 -0.95 25.01
CA ARG A 226 -5.44 -1.38 24.95
C ARG A 226 -4.50 -0.22 25.18
N LYS A 227 -3.61 -0.35 26.17
CA LYS A 227 -2.47 0.56 26.33
C LYS A 227 -1.64 0.58 25.05
N LYS A 228 -1.26 1.78 24.63
CA LYS A 228 -0.38 1.96 23.49
C LYS A 228 0.96 1.27 23.80
N PRO A 229 1.44 0.35 22.95
CA PRO A 229 2.72 -0.29 23.21
C PRO A 229 3.84 0.74 23.14
N GLU A 230 4.81 0.62 24.03
CA GLU A 230 6.03 1.40 23.97
C GLU A 230 6.76 1.12 22.65
N ARG A 231 7.35 2.16 22.08
CA ARG A 231 8.13 2.00 20.86
C ARG A 231 9.45 1.34 21.24
N PRO A 232 9.84 0.23 20.60
CA PRO A 232 11.13 -0.39 20.89
C PRO A 232 12.24 0.64 20.61
N GLY A 233 13.17 0.76 21.55
CA GLY A 233 14.36 1.61 21.39
C GLY A 233 15.29 1.09 20.29
N PHE A 234 16.25 1.93 19.90
CA PHE A 234 17.25 1.62 18.87
C PHE A 234 17.93 0.25 19.09
N ALA A 235 18.37 -0.04 20.32
CA ALA A 235 19.08 -1.28 20.61
C ALA A 235 18.22 -2.54 20.44
N VAL A 236 16.94 -2.47 20.83
CA VAL A 236 15.99 -3.58 20.63
C VAL A 236 15.78 -3.83 19.13
N LEU A 237 15.64 -2.76 18.34
CA LEU A 237 15.50 -2.86 16.89
C LEU A 237 16.75 -3.44 16.22
N MET A 238 17.95 -2.98 16.60
CA MET A 238 19.23 -3.49 16.09
C MET A 238 19.41 -4.98 16.40
N LYS A 239 19.15 -5.37 17.65
CA LYS A 239 19.23 -6.76 18.07
C LYS A 239 18.19 -7.63 17.35
N GLY A 240 16.99 -7.12 17.12
CA GLY A 240 15.96 -7.85 16.37
C GLY A 240 16.24 -8.00 14.88
N TYR A 241 16.83 -6.98 14.25
CA TYR A 241 17.03 -6.92 12.81
C TYR A 241 18.37 -7.51 12.36
N LEU A 242 19.46 -7.09 12.99
CA LEU A 242 20.83 -7.52 12.65
C LEU A 242 21.31 -8.70 13.50
N ARG A 243 20.56 -9.07 14.56
CA ARG A 243 21.01 -10.04 15.57
C ARG A 243 22.27 -9.60 16.33
N THR A 244 22.58 -8.30 16.30
CA THR A 244 23.72 -7.69 16.98
C THR A 244 23.22 -6.76 18.08
N ASP A 245 23.76 -6.93 19.30
CA ASP A 245 23.51 -5.98 20.38
C ASP A 245 24.47 -4.78 20.21
N PRO A 246 23.98 -3.56 19.91
CA PRO A 246 24.84 -2.42 19.63
C PRO A 246 25.60 -1.94 20.89
N TYR A 247 25.25 -2.45 22.06
CA TYR A 247 25.94 -2.16 23.31
C TYR A 247 26.81 -3.33 23.76
N LYS A 248 27.12 -4.28 22.89
CA LYS A 248 28.11 -5.34 23.14
C LYS A 248 29.33 -5.09 22.26
N CYS A 249 30.51 -5.05 22.87
CA CYS A 249 31.76 -4.92 22.13
C CYS A 249 31.94 -6.14 21.21
N VAL A 250 32.21 -5.90 19.92
CA VAL A 250 32.43 -6.97 18.94
C VAL A 250 33.76 -7.70 19.13
N LEU A 251 34.70 -7.09 19.84
CA LEU A 251 36.03 -7.65 20.08
C LEU A 251 36.07 -8.47 21.38
N CYS A 252 35.69 -7.87 22.51
CA CYS A 252 35.83 -8.51 23.83
C CYS A 252 34.50 -8.97 24.44
N GLY A 253 33.35 -8.66 23.84
CA GLY A 253 32.04 -9.05 24.35
C GLY A 253 31.52 -8.25 25.56
N ASN A 254 32.31 -7.32 26.11
CA ASN A 254 31.90 -6.47 27.23
C ASN A 254 30.78 -5.49 26.87
N ARG A 255 30.06 -5.01 27.89
CA ARG A 255 28.98 -4.02 27.73
C ARG A 255 29.57 -2.64 27.44
N LEU A 256 29.24 -2.09 26.28
CA LEU A 256 29.55 -0.70 25.94
C LEU A 256 28.62 0.24 26.71
N ARG A 257 29.18 1.32 27.24
CA ARG A 257 28.41 2.43 27.83
C ARG A 257 28.19 3.48 26.76
N PHE A 258 26.96 3.97 26.66
CA PHE A 258 26.65 5.10 25.81
C PHE A 258 27.30 6.36 26.40
N THR A 259 28.24 6.97 25.66
CA THR A 259 28.94 8.18 26.08
C THR A 259 28.32 9.45 25.49
N GLY A 260 27.67 9.35 24.33
CA GLY A 260 27.01 10.47 23.66
C GLY A 260 26.58 10.11 22.23
N ALA A 261 25.83 11.01 21.61
CA ALA A 261 25.47 10.93 20.20
C ALA A 261 25.82 12.24 19.52
N GLN A 262 26.48 12.16 18.37
CA GLN A 262 26.69 13.30 17.49
C GLN A 262 25.67 13.24 16.35
N ALA A 263 24.94 14.33 16.15
CA ALA A 263 24.05 14.43 14.99
C ALA A 263 24.89 14.44 13.71
N GLY A 264 24.57 13.55 12.77
CA GLY A 264 25.16 13.59 11.43
C GLY A 264 24.64 14.77 10.61
N LYS A 265 25.31 15.07 9.50
CA LYS A 265 24.85 16.06 8.51
C LYS A 265 23.42 15.78 8.07
N HIS A 266 22.65 16.83 7.85
CA HIS A 266 21.26 16.68 7.44
C HIS A 266 21.19 16.02 6.05
N ALA A 267 20.15 15.23 5.78
CA ALA A 267 20.03 14.49 4.52
C ALA A 267 20.09 15.39 3.28
N THR A 268 19.66 16.65 3.40
CA THR A 268 19.76 17.64 2.31
C THR A 268 21.20 18.02 2.00
N GLU A 269 22.05 18.15 3.00
CA GLU A 269 23.47 18.47 2.85
C GLU A 269 24.20 17.29 2.20
N LEU A 270 23.95 16.07 2.67
CA LEU A 270 24.48 14.85 2.04
C LEU A 270 24.04 14.70 0.57
N LEU A 271 22.78 15.06 0.26
CA LEU A 271 22.29 15.04 -1.12
C LEU A 271 22.96 16.13 -1.97
N ALA A 272 23.15 17.34 -1.43
CA ALA A 272 23.81 18.44 -2.12
C ALA A 272 25.28 18.09 -2.42
N GLU A 273 26.01 17.56 -1.44
CA GLU A 273 27.39 17.07 -1.62
C GLU A 273 27.45 15.97 -2.69
N ARG A 274 26.51 15.02 -2.65
CA ARG A 274 26.45 13.94 -3.65
C ARG A 274 26.13 14.45 -5.05
N LEU A 275 25.19 15.39 -5.18
CA LEU A 275 24.84 16.02 -6.45
C LEU A 275 26.03 16.80 -7.02
N HIS A 276 26.72 17.56 -6.18
CA HIS A 276 27.96 18.25 -6.54
C HIS A 276 29.04 17.26 -7.00
N GLY A 277 29.21 16.14 -6.27
CA GLY A 277 30.12 15.07 -6.67
C GLY A 277 29.77 14.41 -8.02
N ILE A 278 28.48 14.19 -8.29
CA ILE A 278 28.01 13.66 -9.59
C ILE A 278 28.26 14.67 -10.71
N ALA A 279 27.96 15.96 -10.48
CA ALA A 279 28.19 17.03 -11.44
C ALA A 279 29.69 17.14 -11.78
N ARG A 280 30.56 17.12 -10.78
CA ARG A 280 32.02 17.13 -10.95
C ARG A 280 32.52 15.92 -11.75
N LYS A 281 32.04 14.71 -11.44
CA LYS A 281 32.38 13.50 -12.21
C LYS A 281 31.93 13.58 -13.66
N ARG A 282 30.71 14.09 -13.92
CA ARG A 282 30.20 14.30 -15.28
C ARG A 282 31.07 15.28 -16.06
N TRP A 283 31.44 16.40 -15.44
CA TRP A 283 32.30 17.42 -16.04
C TRP A 283 33.69 16.86 -16.39
N LEU A 284 34.31 16.09 -15.48
CA LEU A 284 35.59 15.43 -15.74
C LEU A 284 35.50 14.41 -16.88
N LEU A 285 34.44 13.61 -16.94
CA LEU A 285 34.24 12.63 -18.01
C LEU A 285 34.00 13.29 -19.38
N SER A 286 33.35 14.47 -19.42
CA SER A 286 33.19 15.22 -20.67
C SER A 286 34.48 15.85 -21.19
N GLN A 287 35.49 16.05 -20.33
CA GLN A 287 36.79 16.58 -20.73
C GLN A 287 37.74 15.49 -21.29
N VAL A 288 37.47 14.22 -20.98
CA VAL A 288 38.29 13.07 -21.45
C VAL A 288 37.74 12.47 -22.75
N ALA A 289 36.51 12.82 -23.13
CA ALA A 289 35.83 12.33 -24.34
C ALA A 289 35.92 13.31 -25.52
N GLY A 290 36.71 14.38 -25.42
CA GLY A 290 36.97 15.37 -26.46
C GLY A 290 38.38 15.29 -27.00
#